data_AF-A0A1F6S329-F1
#
_entry.id   AF-A0A1F6S329-F1
#
_cell.length_a   1.000
_cell.length_b   1.000
_cell.length_c   1.000
_cell.angle_alpha   90.00
_cell.angle_beta   90.00
_cell.angle_gamma   90.00
#
_symmetry.space_group_name_H-M   'P 1'
#
loop_
_entity.id
_entity.type
_entity.pdbx_description
1 polymer ?
#
loop_
_entity_poly.entity_id
_entity_poly.type
_entity_poly.pdbx_seq_one_letter_code
_entity_poly.pdbx_strand_id
1 'polypeptide(L)'
;MPRKILSKIKKSLYAIPFEDDIQHTRHKANGGKGKKDILVHNVPFLFTCDETDKLQCLQNYSIVISNGIIQEVLPAKKVNPGNYNLVYEAGMRGGIVVTPGLINAHAHPPMYLMRSAMMLDEGESIDETIAAMPKWERSMTDEDYTFSAIGDITEQQKAGITTTLSHFAVYWPIELATRATKHNMINAVSVASNTHPENSPALIRNILNIQEAPPESQLAIALHYVHRANAKILKEVKKLQSEHNLLFTCHMAESERVARKCVALHGKREVEMLKSHGLLTNKTIASHSIYVTENEIKKLVKNRVGIVHLPTSNAIHKSGTFPLWKFIDVAGNSYVALGTDGVVSKSRLDLLSEAYQTRITHLYSRTVKFGSLFKMMTMNAARTLNMPDRGKILPGMKADLAFWKLKDRGFIPFDEKNPMTLLGNLITHGGRAVRDLMINGDFVVKSRRHTKINESKLLAVLQKKHIAMRKRVGKK
;
A
#
# COMPACT_ATOMS: atom_id res chain seq x y z
N MET A 1 -10.53 -25.39 -2.46
CA MET A 1 -9.71 -24.65 -3.44
C MET A 1 -8.39 -24.10 -2.86
N PRO A 2 -8.37 -23.43 -1.68
CA PRO A 2 -7.16 -22.76 -1.17
C PRO A 2 -5.97 -23.70 -0.89
N ARG A 3 -6.22 -24.91 -0.34
CA ARG A 3 -5.17 -25.88 0.02
C ARG A 3 -4.30 -26.33 -1.16
N LYS A 4 -4.90 -26.51 -2.36
CA LYS A 4 -4.16 -26.92 -3.57
C LYS A 4 -3.21 -25.82 -4.04
N ILE A 5 -3.68 -24.56 -4.06
CA ILE A 5 -2.88 -23.40 -4.46
C ILE A 5 -1.74 -23.18 -3.45
N LEU A 6 -2.02 -23.25 -2.15
CA LEU A 6 -1.00 -23.17 -1.09
C LEU A 6 0.09 -24.22 -1.24
N SER A 7 -0.28 -25.47 -1.51
CA SER A 7 0.69 -26.55 -1.74
C SER A 7 1.59 -26.25 -2.95
N LYS A 8 1.02 -25.71 -4.04
CA LYS A 8 1.81 -25.29 -5.19
C LYS A 8 2.77 -24.14 -4.84
N ILE A 9 2.29 -23.08 -4.17
CA ILE A 9 3.16 -21.97 -3.73
C ILE A 9 4.32 -22.51 -2.88
N LYS A 10 4.04 -23.39 -1.91
CA LYS A 10 5.06 -24.04 -1.07
C LYS A 10 6.13 -24.76 -1.88
N LYS A 11 5.72 -25.54 -2.88
CA LYS A 11 6.65 -26.30 -3.74
C LYS A 11 7.41 -25.42 -4.73
N SER A 12 6.80 -24.35 -5.25
CA SER A 12 7.34 -23.58 -6.37
C SER A 12 8.05 -22.30 -5.99
N LEU A 13 7.65 -21.63 -4.90
CA LEU A 13 8.06 -20.26 -4.62
C LEU A 13 8.81 -20.05 -3.31
N TYR A 14 8.77 -20.96 -2.34
CA TYR A 14 9.41 -20.65 -1.07
C TYR A 14 10.92 -20.50 -1.23
N ALA A 15 11.45 -19.44 -0.62
CA ALA A 15 12.88 -19.22 -0.57
C ALA A 15 13.54 -20.39 0.18
N ILE A 16 14.69 -20.83 -0.32
CA ILE A 16 15.58 -21.72 0.44
C ILE A 16 16.12 -20.88 1.60
N PRO A 17 16.21 -21.43 2.84
CA PRO A 17 16.80 -20.72 3.96
C PRO A 17 18.12 -20.08 3.55
N PHE A 18 18.22 -18.77 3.73
CA PHE A 18 19.43 -18.03 3.45
C PHE A 18 20.38 -18.23 4.64
N GLU A 19 21.54 -18.84 4.39
CA GLU A 19 22.66 -18.69 5.31
C GLU A 19 23.13 -17.24 5.20
N ASP A 20 23.08 -16.49 6.31
CA ASP A 20 23.61 -15.13 6.33
C ASP A 20 25.10 -15.21 5.96
N ASP A 21 25.45 -14.68 4.78
CA ASP A 21 26.84 -14.54 4.37
C ASP A 21 27.58 -13.71 5.44
N ILE A 22 28.38 -14.41 6.25
CA ILE A 22 29.00 -13.91 7.47
C ILE A 22 29.85 -12.67 7.15
N GLN A 23 30.40 -12.56 5.93
CA GLN A 23 31.25 -11.44 5.52
C GLN A 23 30.47 -10.15 5.25
N HIS A 24 29.16 -10.22 4.97
CA HIS A 24 28.35 -9.09 4.49
C HIS A 24 27.04 -8.85 5.26
N THR A 25 26.81 -9.57 6.36
CA THR A 25 25.65 -9.35 7.24
C THR A 25 25.80 -8.12 8.14
N ARG A 26 24.69 -7.42 8.39
CA ARG A 26 24.57 -6.35 9.41
C ARG A 26 23.98 -6.88 10.71
N HIS A 27 23.64 -8.16 10.75
CA HIS A 27 23.01 -8.82 11.87
C HIS A 27 24.07 -9.49 12.73
N LYS A 28 23.97 -9.30 14.05
CA LYS A 28 24.70 -10.08 15.05
C LYS A 28 23.69 -10.79 15.93
N ALA A 29 23.81 -12.11 16.04
CA ALA A 29 23.00 -12.90 16.95
C ALA A 29 23.78 -13.15 18.24
N ASN A 30 23.25 -12.73 19.39
CA ASN A 30 23.95 -12.84 20.68
C ASN A 30 23.54 -14.10 21.49
N GLY A 31 23.02 -15.14 20.82
CA GLY A 31 22.86 -16.50 21.40
C GLY A 31 21.83 -16.68 22.53
N GLY A 32 21.09 -15.65 22.95
CA GLY A 32 20.12 -15.77 24.04
C GLY A 32 18.89 -16.61 23.68
N LYS A 33 18.57 -17.62 24.51
CA LYS A 33 17.30 -18.36 24.47
C LYS A 33 16.20 -17.53 25.16
N GLY A 34 15.31 -16.90 24.39
CA GLY A 34 14.22 -16.05 24.91
C GLY A 34 13.41 -15.35 23.82
N LYS A 35 12.43 -14.50 24.21
CA LYS A 35 11.70 -13.60 23.29
C LYS A 35 12.72 -12.84 22.42
N LYS A 36 12.44 -12.68 21.12
CA LYS A 36 13.35 -11.99 20.19
C LYS A 36 13.31 -10.49 20.45
N ASP A 37 14.18 -10.03 21.33
CA ASP A 37 14.44 -8.60 21.47
C ASP A 37 15.45 -8.20 20.39
N ILE A 38 15.03 -7.28 19.52
CA ILE A 38 15.78 -6.79 18.37
C ILE A 38 16.21 -5.36 18.67
N LEU A 39 17.49 -5.07 18.45
CA LEU A 39 18.03 -3.72 18.47
C LEU A 39 18.40 -3.30 17.05
N VAL A 40 17.72 -2.28 16.51
CA VAL A 40 18.24 -1.53 15.37
C VAL A 40 19.18 -0.46 15.92
N HIS A 41 20.48 -0.75 15.89
CA HIS A 41 21.50 0.02 16.58
C HIS A 41 22.13 1.09 15.67
N ASN A 42 22.38 2.26 16.25
CA ASN A 42 23.18 3.34 15.67
C ASN A 42 22.73 3.76 14.27
N VAL A 43 21.45 4.12 14.13
CA VAL A 43 20.87 4.65 12.90
C VAL A 43 21.37 6.08 12.66
N PRO A 44 22.14 6.34 11.58
CA PRO A 44 22.65 7.68 11.30
C PRO A 44 21.54 8.71 11.08
N PHE A 45 20.48 8.34 10.36
CA PHE A 45 19.32 9.19 10.09
C PHE A 45 18.03 8.37 10.20
N LEU A 46 17.19 8.70 11.17
CA LEU A 46 15.88 8.10 11.39
C LEU A 46 14.82 9.18 11.12
N PHE A 47 14.04 9.03 10.05
CA PHE A 47 12.91 9.91 9.78
C PHE A 47 11.64 9.34 10.39
N THR A 48 10.91 10.14 11.16
CA THR A 48 9.63 9.77 11.78
C THR A 48 8.80 11.02 12.03
N CYS A 49 7.57 10.87 12.54
CA CYS A 49 6.84 11.98 13.14
C CYS A 49 6.73 11.75 14.66
N ASP A 50 6.68 12.84 15.43
CA ASP A 50 6.36 12.77 16.86
C ASP A 50 4.85 12.64 17.12
N GLU A 51 4.47 12.64 18.39
CA GLU A 51 3.07 12.54 18.85
C GLU A 51 2.20 13.69 18.32
N THR A 52 2.78 14.85 18.03
CA THR A 52 2.10 16.04 17.47
C THR A 52 2.06 16.04 15.94
N ASP A 53 2.44 14.93 15.31
CA ASP A 53 2.57 14.77 13.86
C ASP A 53 3.67 15.64 13.24
N LYS A 54 4.57 16.22 14.02
CA LYS A 54 5.69 17.01 13.46
C LYS A 54 6.76 16.05 12.94
N LEU A 55 7.22 16.31 11.72
CA LEU A 55 8.30 15.53 11.11
C LEU A 55 9.61 15.77 11.86
N GLN A 56 10.35 14.68 12.10
CA GLN A 56 11.64 14.68 12.76
C GLN A 56 12.67 13.87 11.96
N CYS A 57 13.93 14.26 12.06
CA CYS A 57 15.09 13.48 11.66
C CYS A 57 15.98 13.28 12.88
N LEU A 58 15.92 12.11 13.50
CA LEU A 58 16.72 11.76 14.67
C LEU A 58 18.07 11.17 14.21
N GLN A 59 19.17 11.69 14.72
CA GLN A 59 20.53 11.29 14.34
C GLN A 59 21.21 10.48 15.43
N ASN A 60 21.81 9.34 15.04
CA ASN A 60 22.49 8.42 15.95
C ASN A 60 21.56 7.88 17.05
N TYR A 61 20.37 7.44 16.64
CA TYR A 61 19.37 6.82 17.52
C TYR A 61 19.34 5.31 17.31
N SER A 62 18.77 4.61 18.28
CA SER A 62 18.48 3.17 18.19
C SER A 62 17.02 2.90 18.47
N ILE A 63 16.53 1.79 17.91
CA ILE A 63 15.14 1.34 18.05
C ILE A 63 15.18 -0.02 18.74
N VAL A 64 14.53 -0.11 19.90
CA VAL A 64 14.35 -1.37 20.64
C VAL A 64 13.00 -1.97 20.27
N ILE A 65 12.99 -3.24 19.89
CA ILE A 65 11.78 -3.93 19.42
C ILE A 65 11.64 -5.25 20.17
N SER A 66 10.45 -5.50 20.71
CA SER A 66 10.09 -6.78 21.33
C SER A 66 8.72 -7.22 20.83
N ASN A 67 8.59 -8.49 20.45
CA ASN A 67 7.35 -9.09 19.94
C ASN A 67 6.68 -8.28 18.79
N GLY A 68 7.52 -7.71 17.91
CA GLY A 68 7.04 -6.91 16.78
C GLY A 68 6.55 -5.51 17.13
N ILE A 69 6.75 -5.06 18.37
CA ILE A 69 6.38 -3.73 18.87
C ILE A 69 7.65 -2.95 19.24
N ILE A 70 7.73 -1.70 18.79
CA ILE A 70 8.74 -0.73 19.20
C ILE A 70 8.54 -0.42 20.67
N GLN A 71 9.53 -0.75 21.51
CA GLN A 71 9.52 -0.46 22.94
C GLN A 71 10.08 0.93 23.20
N GLU A 72 11.21 1.25 22.60
CA GLU A 72 11.92 2.51 22.83
C GLU A 72 12.60 3.03 21.57
N VAL A 73 12.73 4.36 21.49
CA VAL A 73 13.50 5.08 20.48
C VAL A 73 14.37 6.09 21.19
N LEU A 74 15.68 5.84 21.27
CA LEU A 74 16.58 6.60 22.13
C LEU A 74 17.98 6.79 21.53
N PRO A 75 18.76 7.79 21.98
CA PRO A 75 20.13 8.00 21.50
C PRO A 75 20.97 6.73 21.64
N ALA A 76 21.72 6.35 20.61
CA ALA A 76 22.46 5.08 20.55
C ALA A 76 23.44 4.90 21.71
N LYS A 77 24.05 5.98 22.20
CA LYS A 77 24.95 5.98 23.36
C LYS A 77 24.30 5.53 24.68
N LYS A 78 22.97 5.50 24.76
CA LYS A 78 22.21 5.09 25.95
C LYS A 78 21.85 3.60 25.95
N VAL A 79 22.24 2.85 24.92
CA VAL A 79 21.86 1.44 24.76
C VAL A 79 23.10 0.57 24.66
N ASN A 80 23.13 -0.55 25.39
CA ASN A 80 24.16 -1.57 25.25
C ASN A 80 23.68 -2.68 24.29
N PRO A 81 24.32 -2.86 23.11
CA PRO A 81 23.93 -3.91 22.16
C PRO A 81 24.03 -5.34 22.70
N GLY A 82 24.85 -5.58 23.73
CA GLY A 82 25.00 -6.90 24.36
C GLY A 82 23.73 -7.43 25.03
N ASN A 83 22.76 -6.56 25.32
CA ASN A 83 21.52 -6.91 26.01
C ASN A 83 20.44 -7.51 25.09
N TYR A 84 20.67 -7.58 23.76
CA TYR A 84 19.65 -7.94 22.78
C TYR A 84 20.03 -9.20 22.00
N ASN A 85 19.04 -10.03 21.66
CA ASN A 85 19.26 -11.29 20.96
C ASN A 85 19.70 -11.08 19.50
N LEU A 86 19.17 -10.05 18.86
CA LEU A 86 19.48 -9.69 17.48
C LEU A 86 19.82 -8.20 17.39
N VAL A 87 21.03 -7.90 16.94
CA VAL A 87 21.46 -6.51 16.69
C VAL A 87 21.59 -6.29 15.19
N TYR A 88 20.86 -5.32 14.65
CA TYR A 88 21.04 -4.77 13.31
C TYR A 88 21.90 -3.50 13.41
N GLU A 89 23.15 -3.57 12.94
CA GLU A 89 24.09 -2.44 12.98
C GLU A 89 23.87 -1.50 11.78
N ALA A 90 23.05 -0.46 11.97
CA ALA A 90 22.67 0.48 10.92
C ALA A 90 23.83 1.42 10.51
N GLY A 91 24.71 1.79 11.43
CA GLY A 91 25.84 2.69 11.18
C GLY A 91 26.97 2.08 10.33
N MET A 92 27.08 0.75 10.27
CA MET A 92 28.16 0.07 9.53
C MET A 92 28.04 0.29 8.01
N ARG A 93 29.11 -0.04 7.26
CA ARG A 93 29.14 -0.13 5.78
C ARG A 93 28.43 1.02 5.06
N GLY A 94 28.72 2.25 5.49
CA GLY A 94 28.20 3.48 4.88
C GLY A 94 26.80 3.90 5.34
N GLY A 95 26.27 3.33 6.43
CA GLY A 95 25.04 3.81 7.05
C GLY A 95 23.74 3.36 6.38
N ILE A 96 22.66 3.39 7.16
CA ILE A 96 21.30 3.09 6.75
C ILE A 96 20.38 4.21 7.24
N VAL A 97 19.59 4.77 6.33
CA VAL A 97 18.46 5.63 6.68
C VAL A 97 17.29 4.73 7.05
N VAL A 98 16.62 5.01 8.16
CA VAL A 98 15.42 4.26 8.60
C VAL A 98 14.20 5.16 8.55
N THR A 99 13.11 4.65 8.01
CA THR A 99 11.78 5.29 7.99
C THR A 99 10.74 4.29 8.50
N PRO A 100 9.52 4.73 8.90
CA PRO A 100 8.39 3.84 8.92
C PRO A 100 8.28 3.13 7.56
N GLY A 101 7.78 1.91 7.58
CA GLY A 101 7.31 1.24 6.39
C GLY A 101 6.30 2.13 5.68
N LEU A 102 6.43 2.25 4.36
CA LEU A 102 5.47 3.02 3.57
C LEU A 102 4.13 2.26 3.51
N ILE A 103 3.04 3.01 3.37
CA ILE A 103 1.67 2.48 3.39
C ILE A 103 0.97 2.88 2.09
N ASN A 104 0.64 1.89 1.29
CA ASN A 104 -0.06 2.07 0.03
C ASN A 104 -1.57 2.01 0.27
N ALA A 105 -2.23 3.17 0.26
CA ALA A 105 -3.64 3.26 0.66
C ALA A 105 -4.63 2.79 -0.43
N HIS A 106 -4.17 2.43 -1.63
CA HIS A 106 -5.00 1.87 -2.69
C HIS A 106 -4.18 1.17 -3.77
N ALA A 107 -4.46 -0.11 -4.01
CA ALA A 107 -3.83 -0.91 -5.07
C ALA A 107 -4.79 -1.97 -5.64
N HIS A 108 -4.44 -2.49 -6.83
CA HIS A 108 -5.10 -3.63 -7.46
C HIS A 108 -4.12 -4.81 -7.72
N PRO A 109 -3.64 -5.50 -6.66
CA PRO A 109 -2.60 -6.54 -6.79
C PRO A 109 -2.87 -7.63 -7.84
N PRO A 110 -4.11 -8.12 -8.01
CA PRO A 110 -4.39 -9.14 -9.01
C PRO A 110 -4.29 -8.66 -10.46
N MET A 111 -4.04 -7.37 -10.72
CA MET A 111 -3.77 -6.84 -12.06
C MET A 111 -2.30 -6.92 -12.49
N TYR A 112 -1.38 -7.37 -11.64
CA TYR A 112 0.06 -7.50 -11.99
C TYR A 112 0.32 -8.20 -13.34
N LEU A 113 -0.40 -9.29 -13.62
CA LEU A 113 -0.28 -10.03 -14.89
C LEU A 113 -0.85 -9.27 -16.09
N MET A 114 -1.53 -8.15 -15.89
CA MET A 114 -2.02 -7.26 -16.94
C MET A 114 -1.04 -6.13 -17.24
N ARG A 115 0.18 -6.14 -16.67
CA ARG A 115 1.24 -5.22 -17.08
C ARG A 115 1.40 -5.22 -18.60
N SER A 116 1.59 -4.03 -19.17
CA SER A 116 1.67 -3.83 -20.63
C SER A 116 0.38 -4.20 -21.37
N ALA A 117 -0.78 -4.20 -20.71
CA ALA A 117 -2.09 -4.29 -21.38
C ALA A 117 -2.56 -2.94 -21.95
N MET A 118 -1.90 -1.84 -21.58
CA MET A 118 -2.14 -0.49 -22.11
C MET A 118 -0.83 0.05 -22.68
N MET A 119 -0.62 -0.17 -23.98
CA MET A 119 0.59 0.27 -24.69
C MET A 119 0.39 1.59 -25.43
N LEU A 120 -0.75 1.75 -26.11
CA LEU A 120 -1.12 2.95 -26.88
C LEU A 120 -0.18 3.22 -28.08
N ASP A 121 0.78 2.33 -28.35
CA ASP A 121 1.77 2.45 -29.43
C ASP A 121 1.15 2.19 -30.81
N GLU A 122 0.02 1.47 -30.88
CA GLU A 122 -0.65 1.08 -32.13
C GLU A 122 -1.91 1.92 -32.40
N GLY A 123 -2.04 3.06 -31.72
CA GLY A 123 -3.17 3.99 -31.88
C GLY A 123 -4.41 3.63 -31.06
N GLU A 124 -4.31 2.67 -30.14
CA GLU A 124 -5.42 2.33 -29.25
C GLU A 124 -5.78 3.52 -28.36
N SER A 125 -7.07 3.77 -28.15
CA SER A 125 -7.48 4.79 -27.20
C SER A 125 -7.40 4.28 -25.75
N ILE A 126 -7.18 5.21 -24.83
CA ILE A 126 -7.22 4.95 -23.38
C ILE A 126 -8.59 4.40 -22.97
N ASP A 127 -9.68 4.97 -23.50
CA ASP A 127 -11.04 4.53 -23.19
C ASP A 127 -11.32 3.10 -23.66
N GLU A 128 -10.90 2.72 -24.88
CA GLU A 128 -11.01 1.34 -25.39
C GLU A 128 -10.21 0.37 -24.53
N THR A 129 -9.00 0.77 -24.16
CA THR A 129 -8.12 -0.06 -23.33
C THR A 129 -8.74 -0.30 -21.94
N ILE A 130 -9.26 0.74 -21.29
CA ILE A 130 -9.98 0.63 -20.01
C ILE A 130 -11.23 -0.25 -20.17
N ALA A 131 -12.00 -0.06 -21.24
CA ALA A 131 -13.20 -0.86 -21.51
C ALA A 131 -12.89 -2.35 -21.72
N ALA A 132 -11.68 -2.69 -22.17
CA ALA A 132 -11.22 -4.06 -22.31
C ALA A 132 -10.81 -4.70 -20.98
N MET A 133 -10.42 -3.94 -19.95
CA MET A 133 -9.89 -4.50 -18.68
C MET A 133 -10.78 -5.59 -18.06
N PRO A 134 -12.13 -5.45 -18.03
CA PRO A 134 -12.98 -6.51 -17.53
C PRO A 134 -12.90 -7.84 -18.29
N LYS A 135 -12.54 -7.82 -19.59
CA LYS A 135 -12.29 -9.03 -20.39
C LYS A 135 -11.00 -9.75 -19.95
N TRP A 136 -9.96 -8.97 -19.67
CA TRP A 136 -8.67 -9.48 -19.20
C TRP A 136 -8.81 -10.17 -17.85
N GLU A 137 -9.39 -9.48 -16.86
CA GLU A 137 -9.62 -10.02 -15.53
C GLU A 137 -10.47 -11.31 -15.58
N ARG A 138 -11.60 -11.32 -16.31
CA ARG A 138 -12.46 -12.53 -16.45
C ARG A 138 -11.78 -13.70 -17.17
N SER A 139 -10.61 -13.49 -17.75
CA SER A 139 -9.80 -14.56 -18.35
C SER A 139 -8.72 -15.11 -17.40
N MET A 140 -8.60 -14.56 -16.20
CA MET A 140 -7.69 -15.02 -15.15
C MET A 140 -8.35 -16.13 -14.33
N THR A 141 -7.53 -17.09 -13.91
CA THR A 141 -7.92 -18.10 -12.91
C THR A 141 -7.53 -17.63 -11.51
N ASP A 142 -8.06 -18.26 -10.46
CA ASP A 142 -7.62 -18.00 -9.07
C ASP A 142 -6.11 -18.14 -8.88
N GLU A 143 -5.46 -19.08 -9.58
CA GLU A 143 -4.01 -19.17 -9.55
C GLU A 143 -3.36 -17.94 -10.21
N ASP A 144 -3.90 -17.44 -11.30
CA ASP A 144 -3.36 -16.25 -11.94
C ASP A 144 -3.52 -15.03 -11.03
N TYR A 145 -4.69 -14.84 -10.42
CA TYR A 145 -4.90 -13.79 -9.41
C TYR A 145 -3.93 -13.94 -8.22
N THR A 146 -3.71 -15.16 -7.73
CA THR A 146 -2.86 -15.41 -6.57
C THR A 146 -1.40 -15.07 -6.88
N PHE A 147 -0.86 -15.60 -7.98
CA PHE A 147 0.53 -15.33 -8.37
C PHE A 147 0.72 -13.87 -8.78
N SER A 148 -0.27 -13.26 -9.42
CA SER A 148 -0.30 -11.83 -9.72
C SER A 148 -0.17 -10.99 -8.45
N ALA A 149 -0.98 -11.27 -7.43
CA ALA A 149 -0.92 -10.58 -6.15
C ALA A 149 0.42 -10.81 -5.42
N ILE A 150 1.03 -12.00 -5.52
CA ILE A 150 2.40 -12.22 -4.99
C ILE A 150 3.42 -11.34 -5.72
N GLY A 151 3.36 -11.27 -7.05
CA GLY A 151 4.22 -10.39 -7.86
C GLY A 151 4.13 -8.93 -7.41
N ASP A 152 2.91 -8.42 -7.33
CA ASP A 152 2.62 -7.05 -6.89
C ASP A 152 3.15 -6.76 -5.47
N ILE A 153 2.79 -7.60 -4.50
CA ILE A 153 3.19 -7.41 -3.10
C ILE A 153 4.72 -7.45 -2.97
N THR A 154 5.39 -8.39 -3.64
CA THR A 154 6.86 -8.47 -3.57
C THR A 154 7.53 -7.25 -4.22
N GLU A 155 7.00 -6.69 -5.32
CA GLU A 155 7.49 -5.42 -5.87
C GLU A 155 7.29 -4.26 -4.87
N GLN A 156 6.12 -4.18 -4.24
CA GLN A 156 5.81 -3.17 -3.21
C GLN A 156 6.76 -3.27 -2.00
N GLN A 157 7.04 -4.48 -1.51
CA GLN A 157 7.97 -4.70 -0.40
C GLN A 157 9.39 -4.28 -0.77
N LYS A 158 9.81 -4.53 -2.02
CA LYS A 158 11.08 -4.03 -2.55
C LYS A 158 11.12 -2.51 -2.65
N ALA A 159 9.97 -1.86 -2.77
CA ALA A 159 9.81 -0.40 -2.73
C ALA A 159 9.61 0.17 -1.30
N GLY A 160 9.76 -0.64 -0.25
CA GLY A 160 9.66 -0.19 1.14
C GLY A 160 8.23 -0.09 1.68
N ILE A 161 7.26 -0.62 0.96
CA ILE A 161 5.86 -0.67 1.39
C ILE A 161 5.67 -1.88 2.29
N THR A 162 5.08 -1.66 3.46
CA THR A 162 4.81 -2.72 4.46
C THR A 162 3.33 -3.03 4.61
N THR A 163 2.48 -2.08 4.21
CA THR A 163 1.03 -2.17 4.36
C THR A 163 0.35 -1.72 3.07
N THR A 164 -0.66 -2.46 2.63
CA THR A 164 -1.44 -2.15 1.41
C THR A 164 -2.92 -2.32 1.66
N LEU A 165 -3.74 -1.41 1.15
CA LEU A 165 -5.16 -1.65 0.91
C LEU A 165 -5.34 -2.15 -0.52
N SER A 166 -5.79 -3.39 -0.64
CA SER A 166 -6.21 -3.96 -1.91
C SER A 166 -7.69 -3.66 -2.14
N HIS A 167 -8.02 -3.15 -3.32
CA HIS A 167 -9.39 -3.03 -3.81
C HIS A 167 -9.58 -4.03 -4.94
N PHE A 168 -10.26 -5.15 -4.73
CA PHE A 168 -10.48 -6.11 -5.82
C PHE A 168 -11.71 -6.99 -5.62
N ALA A 169 -12.06 -7.81 -6.61
CA ALA A 169 -13.28 -8.62 -6.60
C ALA A 169 -13.14 -10.01 -5.96
N VAL A 170 -11.91 -10.50 -5.76
CA VAL A 170 -11.64 -11.85 -5.22
C VAL A 170 -11.03 -11.78 -3.82
N TYR A 171 -11.43 -12.68 -2.92
CA TYR A 171 -10.90 -12.73 -1.55
C TYR A 171 -9.69 -13.67 -1.42
N TRP A 172 -9.89 -14.95 -1.73
CA TRP A 172 -8.92 -16.01 -1.46
C TRP A 172 -7.56 -15.80 -2.14
N PRO A 173 -7.48 -15.40 -3.42
CA PRO A 173 -6.19 -15.16 -4.06
C PRO A 173 -5.30 -14.13 -3.34
N ILE A 174 -5.90 -13.04 -2.84
CA ILE A 174 -5.19 -12.00 -2.09
C ILE A 174 -4.82 -12.48 -0.69
N GLU A 175 -5.71 -13.20 -0.01
CA GLU A 175 -5.45 -13.80 1.31
C GLU A 175 -4.27 -14.79 1.24
N LEU A 176 -4.22 -15.62 0.19
CA LEU A 176 -3.11 -16.56 -0.04
C LEU A 176 -1.78 -15.85 -0.35
N ALA A 177 -1.82 -14.79 -1.15
CA ALA A 177 -0.65 -13.98 -1.45
C ALA A 177 -0.11 -13.27 -0.20
N THR A 178 -1.01 -12.71 0.62
CA THR A 178 -0.70 -12.07 1.91
C THR A 178 0.03 -13.05 2.83
N ARG A 179 -0.53 -14.25 3.01
CA ARG A 179 0.10 -15.32 3.81
C ARG A 179 1.50 -15.68 3.33
N ALA A 180 1.67 -15.84 2.02
CA ALA A 180 2.94 -16.25 1.42
C ALA A 180 4.04 -15.18 1.57
N THR A 181 3.67 -13.90 1.54
CA THR A 181 4.59 -12.76 1.52
C THR A 181 4.79 -12.10 2.88
N LYS A 182 3.96 -12.43 3.89
CA LYS A 182 3.95 -11.80 5.22
C LYS A 182 3.77 -10.28 5.17
N HIS A 183 2.91 -9.85 4.26
CA HIS A 183 2.55 -8.44 4.09
C HIS A 183 1.38 -8.04 4.98
N ASN A 184 1.31 -6.78 5.41
CA ASN A 184 0.11 -6.28 6.08
C ASN A 184 -0.92 -5.87 5.02
N MET A 185 -2.02 -6.62 4.90
CA MET A 185 -3.03 -6.40 3.87
C MET A 185 -4.39 -6.05 4.46
N ILE A 186 -4.99 -4.97 3.96
CA ILE A 186 -6.43 -4.73 4.03
C ILE A 186 -7.03 -5.25 2.71
N ASN A 187 -7.76 -6.36 2.78
CA ASN A 187 -8.34 -7.02 1.61
C ASN A 187 -9.78 -6.52 1.42
N ALA A 188 -9.95 -5.45 0.64
CA ALA A 188 -11.26 -4.88 0.36
C ALA A 188 -11.93 -5.57 -0.83
N VAL A 189 -12.99 -6.34 -0.54
CA VAL A 189 -13.67 -7.18 -1.51
C VAL A 189 -14.85 -6.42 -2.13
N SER A 190 -14.83 -6.28 -3.46
CA SER A 190 -15.83 -5.53 -4.20
C SER A 190 -17.14 -6.29 -4.30
N VAL A 191 -18.19 -5.76 -3.65
CA VAL A 191 -19.55 -6.33 -3.65
C VAL A 191 -20.42 -5.85 -4.81
N ALA A 192 -19.88 -4.99 -5.68
CA ALA A 192 -20.50 -4.55 -6.93
C ALA A 192 -19.39 -4.35 -7.97
N SER A 193 -18.87 -5.47 -8.46
CA SER A 193 -17.72 -5.50 -9.38
C SER A 193 -18.16 -5.38 -10.85
N ASN A 194 -17.25 -4.93 -11.71
CA ASN A 194 -17.42 -5.02 -13.17
C ASN A 194 -17.10 -6.43 -13.69
N THR A 195 -16.21 -7.15 -13.01
CA THR A 195 -15.65 -8.42 -13.48
C THR A 195 -16.29 -9.63 -12.84
N HIS A 196 -16.86 -9.43 -11.66
CA HIS A 196 -17.60 -10.43 -10.89
C HIS A 196 -18.98 -9.85 -10.54
N PRO A 197 -19.88 -9.68 -11.53
CA PRO A 197 -21.20 -9.08 -11.33
C PRO A 197 -22.10 -9.88 -10.38
N GLU A 198 -21.78 -11.15 -10.12
CA GLU A 198 -22.42 -12.02 -9.14
C GLU A 198 -22.08 -11.64 -7.68
N ASN A 199 -21.00 -10.88 -7.46
CA ASN A 199 -20.64 -10.44 -6.13
C ASN A 199 -21.76 -9.58 -5.52
N SER A 200 -21.99 -9.78 -4.23
CA SER A 200 -22.98 -9.06 -3.46
C SER A 200 -22.55 -8.98 -1.99
N PRO A 201 -23.24 -8.21 -1.14
CA PRO A 201 -22.97 -8.20 0.30
C PRO A 201 -23.00 -9.60 0.97
N ALA A 202 -23.68 -10.58 0.37
CA ALA A 202 -23.66 -11.97 0.85
C ALA A 202 -22.25 -12.60 0.80
N LEU A 203 -21.41 -12.19 -0.15
CA LEU A 203 -20.02 -12.65 -0.22
C LEU A 203 -19.24 -12.30 1.06
N ILE A 204 -19.43 -11.08 1.57
CA ILE A 204 -18.77 -10.62 2.81
C ILE A 204 -19.24 -11.45 4.01
N ARG A 205 -20.56 -11.72 4.12
CA ARG A 205 -21.10 -12.60 5.18
C ARG A 205 -20.49 -14.00 5.11
N ASN A 206 -20.39 -14.55 3.90
CA ASN A 206 -19.80 -15.87 3.69
C ASN A 206 -18.33 -15.90 4.12
N ILE A 207 -17.56 -14.84 3.82
CA ILE A 207 -16.16 -14.73 4.24
C ILE A 207 -16.04 -14.64 5.77
N LEU A 208 -16.88 -13.83 6.41
CA LEU A 208 -16.90 -13.66 7.86
C LEU A 208 -17.26 -14.96 8.62
N ASN A 209 -17.99 -15.87 7.98
CA ASN A 209 -18.40 -17.16 8.53
C ASN A 209 -17.38 -18.29 8.30
N ILE A 210 -16.24 -18.04 7.65
CA ILE A 210 -15.21 -19.06 7.42
C ILE A 210 -14.59 -19.46 8.77
N GLN A 211 -14.74 -20.74 9.14
CA GLN A 211 -14.19 -21.32 10.38
C GLN A 211 -12.75 -21.83 10.27
N GLU A 212 -12.09 -21.70 9.10
CA GLU A 212 -10.68 -22.09 8.96
C GLU A 212 -9.76 -21.13 9.75
N ALA A 213 -8.46 -21.49 9.87
CA ALA A 213 -7.43 -20.72 10.57
C ALA A 213 -7.55 -19.20 10.38
N PRO A 214 -7.18 -18.38 11.39
CA PRO A 214 -7.43 -16.95 11.38
C PRO A 214 -6.91 -16.27 10.10
N PRO A 215 -7.66 -15.32 9.54
CA PRO A 215 -7.26 -14.62 8.31
C PRO A 215 -5.95 -13.84 8.55
N GLU A 216 -5.07 -13.84 7.54
CA GLU A 216 -3.82 -13.07 7.56
C GLU A 216 -4.06 -11.62 7.12
N SER A 217 -5.12 -11.36 6.35
CA SER A 217 -5.55 -10.02 5.95
C SER A 217 -6.73 -9.49 6.77
N GLN A 218 -6.80 -8.17 6.92
CA GLN A 218 -7.98 -7.50 7.47
C GLN A 218 -9.04 -7.36 6.38
N LEU A 219 -10.24 -7.90 6.59
CA LEU A 219 -11.33 -7.78 5.64
C LEU A 219 -11.86 -6.34 5.59
N ALA A 220 -12.16 -5.86 4.38
CA ALA A 220 -12.88 -4.63 4.13
C ALA A 220 -13.90 -4.82 2.99
N ILE A 221 -14.81 -3.87 2.84
CA ILE A 221 -15.80 -3.86 1.76
C ILE A 221 -15.38 -2.85 0.71
N ALA A 222 -15.40 -3.25 -0.57
CA ALA A 222 -15.23 -2.32 -1.68
C ALA A 222 -16.50 -2.18 -2.51
N LEU A 223 -16.64 -1.02 -3.16
CA LEU A 223 -17.49 -0.84 -4.33
C LEU A 223 -16.62 -0.31 -5.46
N HIS A 224 -16.75 -0.89 -6.65
CA HIS A 224 -15.97 -0.41 -7.79
C HIS A 224 -16.26 1.08 -8.05
N TYR A 225 -17.54 1.45 -8.16
CA TYR A 225 -18.01 2.84 -8.11
C TYR A 225 -19.34 2.90 -7.35
N VAL A 226 -19.63 4.03 -6.71
CA VAL A 226 -20.89 4.21 -5.96
C VAL A 226 -22.12 3.98 -6.83
N HIS A 227 -22.10 4.48 -8.07
CA HIS A 227 -23.25 4.36 -8.99
C HIS A 227 -23.60 2.91 -9.40
N ARG A 228 -22.73 1.93 -9.11
CA ARG A 228 -22.96 0.50 -9.37
C ARG A 228 -23.81 -0.16 -8.30
N ALA A 229 -23.92 0.43 -7.11
CA ALA A 229 -24.74 -0.08 -6.03
C ALA A 229 -26.10 0.62 -6.01
N ASN A 230 -27.18 -0.15 -5.96
CA ASN A 230 -28.51 0.39 -5.65
C ASN A 230 -28.67 0.59 -4.13
N ALA A 231 -29.76 1.22 -3.71
CA ALA A 231 -30.04 1.51 -2.31
C ALA A 231 -30.04 0.25 -1.42
N LYS A 232 -30.50 -0.90 -1.94
CA LYS A 232 -30.49 -2.18 -1.21
C LYS A 232 -29.05 -2.63 -0.91
N ILE A 233 -28.16 -2.58 -1.89
CA ILE A 233 -26.74 -2.92 -1.71
C ILE A 233 -26.09 -1.96 -0.71
N LEU A 234 -26.31 -0.64 -0.85
CA LEU A 234 -25.72 0.36 0.06
C LEU A 234 -26.19 0.17 1.52
N LYS A 235 -27.47 -0.15 1.73
CA LYS A 235 -28.01 -0.45 3.06
C LYS A 235 -27.35 -1.68 3.69
N GLU A 236 -27.17 -2.76 2.92
CA GLU A 236 -26.50 -3.96 3.41
C GLU A 236 -25.00 -3.74 3.66
N VAL A 237 -24.32 -2.97 2.81
CA VAL A 237 -22.92 -2.54 3.05
C VAL A 237 -22.81 -1.78 4.36
N LYS A 238 -23.73 -0.83 4.61
CA LYS A 238 -23.73 -0.07 5.88
C LYS A 238 -23.96 -0.97 7.10
N LYS A 239 -24.89 -1.92 6.97
CA LYS A 239 -25.17 -2.91 8.02
C LYS A 239 -23.91 -3.71 8.35
N LEU A 240 -23.27 -4.31 7.35
CA LEU A 240 -22.04 -5.09 7.52
C LEU A 240 -20.87 -4.27 8.08
N GLN A 241 -20.69 -3.05 7.57
CA GLN A 241 -19.67 -2.12 8.07
C GLN A 241 -19.83 -1.87 9.57
N SER A 242 -21.07 -1.69 10.03
CA SER A 242 -21.37 -1.36 11.43
C SER A 242 -21.30 -2.58 12.34
N GLU A 243 -21.89 -3.71 11.91
CA GLU A 243 -21.91 -4.98 12.67
C GLU A 243 -20.50 -5.54 12.92
N HIS A 244 -19.60 -5.39 11.95
CA HIS A 244 -18.27 -6.01 11.99
C HIS A 244 -17.12 -4.98 12.02
N ASN A 245 -17.42 -3.69 12.20
CA ASN A 245 -16.44 -2.60 12.27
C ASN A 245 -15.49 -2.55 11.05
N LEU A 246 -15.99 -2.89 9.86
CA LEU A 246 -15.19 -2.99 8.63
C LEU A 246 -14.91 -1.60 8.04
N LEU A 247 -13.81 -1.50 7.29
CA LEU A 247 -13.62 -0.38 6.38
C LEU A 247 -14.49 -0.54 5.13
N PHE A 248 -14.85 0.59 4.54
CA PHE A 248 -15.52 0.68 3.26
C PHE A 248 -14.69 1.55 2.31
N THR A 249 -14.43 1.07 1.09
CA THR A 249 -13.68 1.83 0.07
C THR A 249 -14.44 1.88 -1.26
N CYS A 250 -14.28 2.98 -1.99
CA CYS A 250 -14.75 3.08 -3.37
C CYS A 250 -13.89 4.02 -4.22
N HIS A 251 -13.90 3.82 -5.54
CA HIS A 251 -13.52 4.89 -6.45
C HIS A 251 -14.65 5.92 -6.47
N MET A 252 -14.31 7.19 -6.22
CA MET A 252 -15.30 8.25 -6.01
C MET A 252 -14.97 9.45 -6.88
N ALA A 253 -15.95 9.89 -7.67
CA ALA A 253 -15.85 11.09 -8.51
C ALA A 253 -14.52 11.18 -9.28
N GLU A 254 -14.07 10.04 -9.82
CA GLU A 254 -12.79 9.95 -10.52
C GLU A 254 -12.78 10.79 -11.79
N SER A 255 -13.88 10.75 -12.56
CA SER A 255 -14.08 11.58 -13.74
C SER A 255 -15.43 12.29 -13.68
N GLU A 256 -15.58 13.35 -14.46
CA GLU A 256 -16.87 14.04 -14.58
C GLU A 256 -17.96 13.08 -15.07
N ARG A 257 -17.61 12.17 -16.00
CA ARG A 257 -18.48 11.09 -16.50
C ARG A 257 -19.01 10.23 -15.35
N VAL A 258 -18.14 9.82 -14.42
CA VAL A 258 -18.53 8.97 -13.28
C VAL A 258 -19.46 9.73 -12.33
N ALA A 259 -19.16 11.00 -12.03
CA ALA A 259 -20.00 11.83 -11.16
C ALA A 259 -21.39 12.08 -11.79
N ARG A 260 -21.46 12.43 -13.08
CA ARG A 260 -22.72 12.62 -13.83
C ARG A 260 -23.53 11.33 -13.89
N LYS A 261 -22.88 10.18 -14.08
CA LYS A 261 -23.55 8.87 -14.08
C LYS A 261 -24.20 8.53 -12.74
N CYS A 262 -23.59 8.93 -11.63
CA CYS A 262 -24.22 8.77 -10.31
C CYS A 262 -25.51 9.60 -10.20
N VAL A 263 -25.48 10.86 -10.67
CA VAL A 263 -26.67 11.74 -10.70
C VAL A 263 -27.76 11.16 -11.61
N ALA A 264 -27.41 10.71 -12.81
CA ALA A 264 -28.38 10.16 -13.75
C ALA A 264 -29.10 8.91 -13.21
N LEU A 265 -28.39 8.05 -12.48
CA LEU A 265 -28.95 6.79 -11.96
C LEU A 265 -29.66 6.95 -10.61
N HIS A 266 -29.21 7.89 -9.76
CA HIS A 266 -29.65 7.97 -8.37
C HIS A 266 -30.17 9.36 -7.94
N GLY A 267 -30.20 10.33 -8.86
CA GLY A 267 -30.61 11.71 -8.61
C GLY A 267 -29.64 12.51 -7.72
N LYS A 268 -28.49 11.94 -7.35
CA LYS A 268 -27.54 12.50 -6.39
C LYS A 268 -26.10 12.20 -6.79
N ARG A 269 -25.18 13.06 -6.39
CA ARG A 269 -23.72 12.86 -6.52
C ARG A 269 -23.22 11.85 -5.50
N GLU A 270 -22.03 11.27 -5.70
CA GLU A 270 -21.54 10.17 -4.85
C GLU A 270 -21.47 10.53 -3.36
N VAL A 271 -20.99 11.73 -3.02
CA VAL A 271 -20.84 12.15 -1.62
C VAL A 271 -22.20 12.23 -0.91
N GLU A 272 -23.23 12.78 -1.58
CA GLU A 272 -24.58 12.83 -1.03
C GLU A 272 -25.24 11.44 -0.97
N MET A 273 -24.95 10.57 -1.95
CA MET A 273 -25.40 9.18 -1.94
C MET A 273 -24.85 8.44 -0.72
N LEU A 274 -23.53 8.49 -0.50
CA LEU A 274 -22.91 7.85 0.67
C LEU A 274 -23.43 8.46 1.98
N LYS A 275 -23.59 9.78 2.05
CA LYS A 275 -24.15 10.45 3.23
C LYS A 275 -25.57 9.97 3.55
N SER A 276 -26.44 9.89 2.54
CA SER A 276 -27.84 9.46 2.75
C SER A 276 -28.00 8.00 3.20
N HIS A 277 -26.96 7.18 3.03
CA HIS A 277 -26.93 5.79 3.50
C HIS A 277 -26.03 5.59 4.75
N GLY A 278 -25.59 6.68 5.39
CA GLY A 278 -24.75 6.60 6.59
C GLY A 278 -23.33 6.07 6.34
N LEU A 279 -22.87 6.09 5.09
CA LEU A 279 -21.55 5.63 4.64
C LEU A 279 -20.55 6.77 4.47
N LEU A 280 -20.88 8.01 4.85
CA LEU A 280 -19.92 9.12 4.87
C LEU A 280 -19.32 9.24 6.27
N THR A 281 -18.30 8.44 6.59
CA THR A 281 -17.74 8.30 7.95
C THR A 281 -16.22 8.16 7.92
N ASN A 282 -15.59 8.13 9.10
CA ASN A 282 -14.17 7.81 9.25
C ASN A 282 -13.80 6.36 8.90
N LYS A 283 -14.78 5.50 8.58
CA LYS A 283 -14.57 4.14 8.07
C LYS A 283 -14.61 4.08 6.54
N THR A 284 -14.76 5.23 5.88
CA THR A 284 -14.88 5.34 4.44
C THR A 284 -13.59 5.87 3.83
N ILE A 285 -13.17 5.22 2.74
CA ILE A 285 -11.97 5.57 1.98
C ILE A 285 -12.41 5.86 0.54
N ALA A 286 -12.09 7.04 0.05
CA ALA A 286 -12.47 7.52 -1.27
C ALA A 286 -11.22 7.71 -2.14
N SER A 287 -11.05 6.83 -3.11
CA SER A 287 -9.96 6.89 -4.09
C SER A 287 -10.29 7.85 -5.23
N HIS A 288 -9.27 8.51 -5.77
CA HIS A 288 -9.32 9.56 -6.79
C HIS A 288 -9.89 10.90 -6.32
N SER A 289 -11.20 10.99 -6.06
CA SER A 289 -11.90 12.20 -5.58
C SER A 289 -11.56 13.48 -6.37
N ILE A 290 -11.55 13.41 -7.71
CA ILE A 290 -11.12 14.51 -8.58
C ILE A 290 -12.24 15.54 -8.75
N TYR A 291 -13.44 15.07 -9.12
CA TYR A 291 -14.59 15.92 -9.42
C TYR A 291 -15.50 16.07 -8.21
N VAL A 292 -14.96 16.47 -7.06
CA VAL A 292 -15.73 16.84 -5.86
C VAL A 292 -15.86 18.36 -5.77
N THR A 293 -17.06 18.83 -5.40
CA THR A 293 -17.32 20.25 -5.17
C THR A 293 -16.73 20.70 -3.83
N GLU A 294 -16.56 22.00 -3.62
CA GLU A 294 -16.05 22.54 -2.34
C GLU A 294 -16.93 22.20 -1.14
N ASN A 295 -18.25 22.17 -1.34
CA ASN A 295 -19.19 21.74 -0.30
C ASN A 295 -19.03 20.25 0.03
N GLU A 296 -18.81 19.40 -1.00
CA GLU A 296 -18.52 17.98 -0.81
C GLU A 296 -17.19 17.77 -0.08
N ILE A 297 -16.14 18.54 -0.40
CA ILE A 297 -14.85 18.51 0.30
C ILE A 297 -15.05 18.82 1.79
N LYS A 298 -15.80 19.89 2.14
CA LYS A 298 -16.12 20.22 3.53
C LYS A 298 -16.83 19.07 4.25
N LYS A 299 -17.76 18.38 3.58
CA LYS A 299 -18.45 17.21 4.14
C LYS A 299 -17.50 16.02 4.34
N LEU A 300 -16.63 15.73 3.37
CA LEU A 300 -15.63 14.66 3.45
C LEU A 300 -14.71 14.87 4.65
N VAL A 301 -14.17 16.08 4.80
CA VAL A 301 -13.26 16.44 5.90
C VAL A 301 -13.98 16.44 7.25
N LYS A 302 -15.19 17.02 7.34
CA LYS A 302 -16.01 17.00 8.57
C LYS A 302 -16.27 15.58 9.06
N ASN A 303 -16.51 14.64 8.15
CA ASN A 303 -16.76 13.23 8.47
C ASN A 303 -15.49 12.38 8.54
N ARG A 304 -14.30 13.01 8.42
CA ARG A 304 -12.98 12.36 8.47
C ARG A 304 -12.84 11.20 7.48
N VAL A 305 -13.44 11.33 6.30
CA VAL A 305 -13.32 10.36 5.22
C VAL A 305 -11.86 10.33 4.76
N GLY A 306 -11.31 9.12 4.65
CA GLY A 306 -9.97 8.93 4.11
C GLY A 306 -9.94 9.18 2.60
N ILE A 307 -8.99 9.96 2.12
CA ILE A 307 -8.86 10.32 0.69
C ILE A 307 -7.57 9.73 0.15
N VAL A 308 -7.63 9.05 -0.99
CA VAL A 308 -6.43 8.48 -1.63
C VAL A 308 -6.17 9.16 -2.97
N HIS A 309 -5.04 9.88 -3.02
CA HIS A 309 -4.54 10.53 -4.22
C HIS A 309 -3.69 9.57 -5.05
N LEU A 310 -4.01 9.48 -6.34
CA LEU A 310 -3.44 8.54 -7.31
C LEU A 310 -2.86 9.30 -8.52
N PRO A 311 -1.82 10.14 -8.33
CA PRO A 311 -1.38 11.14 -9.31
C PRO A 311 -1.03 10.56 -10.68
N THR A 312 -0.27 9.47 -10.72
CA THR A 312 0.16 8.86 -11.99
C THR A 312 -1.02 8.26 -12.76
N SER A 313 -1.88 7.52 -12.05
CA SER A 313 -3.06 6.90 -12.65
C SER A 313 -4.03 7.96 -13.18
N ASN A 314 -4.31 8.99 -12.37
CA ASN A 314 -5.20 10.09 -12.76
C ASN A 314 -4.71 10.81 -14.03
N ALA A 315 -3.39 10.99 -14.17
CA ALA A 315 -2.79 11.61 -15.35
C ALA A 315 -2.88 10.71 -16.58
N ILE A 316 -2.48 9.44 -16.46
CA ILE A 316 -2.47 8.49 -17.58
C ILE A 316 -3.88 8.20 -18.10
N HIS A 317 -4.86 8.06 -17.20
CA HIS A 317 -6.25 7.85 -17.60
C HIS A 317 -6.96 9.14 -18.07
N LYS A 318 -6.25 10.28 -18.09
CA LYS A 318 -6.83 11.60 -18.40
C LYS A 318 -8.04 11.94 -17.51
N SER A 319 -8.09 11.42 -16.29
CA SER A 319 -9.17 11.64 -15.35
C SER A 319 -9.18 13.10 -14.87
N GLY A 320 -8.00 13.66 -14.58
CA GLY A 320 -7.84 15.06 -14.16
C GLY A 320 -6.85 15.23 -13.01
N THR A 321 -6.81 16.43 -12.43
CA THR A 321 -5.92 16.73 -11.29
C THR A 321 -6.70 16.73 -9.98
N PHE A 322 -6.26 15.91 -9.02
CA PHE A 322 -6.86 15.85 -7.67
C PHE A 322 -6.83 17.24 -7.00
N PRO A 323 -7.92 17.74 -6.40
CA PRO A 323 -7.97 19.09 -5.84
C PRO A 323 -7.29 19.19 -4.46
N LEU A 324 -6.01 18.79 -4.36
CA LEU A 324 -5.23 18.73 -3.11
C LEU A 324 -5.30 20.04 -2.31
N TRP A 325 -5.13 21.19 -2.96
CA TRP A 325 -5.14 22.50 -2.30
C TRP A 325 -6.48 22.81 -1.65
N LYS A 326 -7.59 22.42 -2.27
CA LYS A 326 -8.93 22.61 -1.68
C LYS A 326 -9.11 21.78 -0.41
N PHE A 327 -8.56 20.56 -0.36
CA PHE A 327 -8.54 19.76 0.87
C PHE A 327 -7.65 20.40 1.95
N ILE A 328 -6.47 20.89 1.58
CA ILE A 328 -5.56 21.56 2.52
C ILE A 328 -6.20 22.83 3.09
N ASP A 329 -6.83 23.65 2.26
CA ASP A 329 -7.41 24.94 2.65
C ASP A 329 -8.57 24.78 3.66
N VAL A 330 -9.18 23.60 3.76
CA VAL A 330 -10.19 23.26 4.79
C VAL A 330 -9.68 22.32 5.89
N ALA A 331 -8.36 22.25 6.09
CA ALA A 331 -7.70 21.39 7.09
C ALA A 331 -7.95 19.87 6.92
N GLY A 332 -8.13 19.42 5.68
CA GLY A 332 -8.30 18.01 5.32
C GLY A 332 -7.00 17.24 5.07
N ASN A 333 -5.84 17.89 5.12
CA ASN A 333 -4.55 17.32 4.73
C ASN A 333 -4.15 16.07 5.53
N SER A 334 -4.60 15.96 6.79
CA SER A 334 -4.32 14.81 7.67
C SER A 334 -4.97 13.50 7.23
N TYR A 335 -5.97 13.58 6.34
CA TYR A 335 -6.74 12.43 5.83
C TYR A 335 -6.42 12.11 4.36
N VAL A 336 -5.43 12.78 3.77
CA VAL A 336 -4.98 12.49 2.40
C VAL A 336 -3.77 11.56 2.46
N ALA A 337 -3.88 10.44 1.74
CA ALA A 337 -2.85 9.43 1.56
C ALA A 337 -2.51 9.27 0.08
N LEU A 338 -1.38 8.62 -0.22
CA LEU A 338 -1.03 8.20 -1.58
C LEU A 338 -1.38 6.73 -1.81
N GLY A 339 -1.65 6.38 -3.08
CA GLY A 339 -1.83 5.00 -3.50
C GLY A 339 -1.21 4.73 -4.87
N THR A 340 -0.94 3.47 -5.16
CA THR A 340 -0.37 3.05 -6.45
C THR A 340 -1.41 2.64 -7.47
N ASP A 341 -2.68 2.44 -7.15
CA ASP A 341 -3.64 1.95 -8.15
C ASP A 341 -3.15 0.62 -8.80
N GLY A 342 -3.63 0.30 -10.01
CA GLY A 342 -3.25 -0.89 -10.76
C GLY A 342 -1.99 -0.68 -11.60
N VAL A 343 -1.21 -1.76 -11.77
CA VAL A 343 0.05 -1.74 -12.53
C VAL A 343 -0.13 -1.38 -14.02
N VAL A 344 -1.34 -1.52 -14.55
CA VAL A 344 -1.65 -1.36 -15.97
C VAL A 344 -1.32 0.05 -16.46
N SER A 345 -1.51 1.04 -15.60
CA SER A 345 -1.27 2.45 -15.89
C SER A 345 0.00 2.98 -15.24
N LYS A 346 0.97 2.13 -14.90
CA LYS A 346 2.16 2.56 -14.15
C LYS A 346 3.46 1.90 -14.58
N SER A 347 4.53 2.65 -14.40
CA SER A 347 5.89 2.15 -14.59
C SER A 347 6.35 1.27 -13.43
N ARG A 348 5.93 1.56 -12.19
CA ARG A 348 6.35 0.88 -10.96
C ARG A 348 5.27 0.91 -9.88
N LEU A 349 5.30 -0.05 -8.97
CA LEU A 349 4.46 -0.12 -7.77
C LEU A 349 5.18 0.45 -6.54
N ASP A 350 5.58 1.73 -6.62
CA ASP A 350 6.31 2.42 -5.55
C ASP A 350 5.70 3.80 -5.21
N LEU A 351 5.64 4.13 -3.92
CA LEU A 351 5.03 5.38 -3.46
C LEU A 351 5.97 6.59 -3.58
N LEU A 352 7.29 6.39 -3.68
CA LEU A 352 8.25 7.48 -3.83
C LEU A 352 8.05 8.18 -5.18
N SER A 353 7.86 7.41 -6.24
CA SER A 353 7.48 7.90 -7.57
C SER A 353 6.12 8.59 -7.55
N GLU A 354 5.12 8.05 -6.84
CA GLU A 354 3.82 8.74 -6.68
C GLU A 354 3.94 10.06 -5.92
N ALA A 355 4.79 10.12 -4.89
CA ALA A 355 5.07 11.35 -4.17
C ALA A 355 5.76 12.38 -5.05
N TYR A 356 6.74 11.97 -5.86
CA TYR A 356 7.39 12.85 -6.81
C TYR A 356 6.42 13.34 -7.89
N GLN A 357 5.59 12.44 -8.43
CA GLN A 357 4.55 12.78 -9.40
C GLN A 357 3.55 13.78 -8.81
N THR A 358 3.11 13.59 -7.55
CA THR A 358 2.26 14.55 -6.82
C THR A 358 2.91 15.94 -6.80
N ARG A 359 4.21 16.01 -6.53
CA ARG A 359 4.94 17.28 -6.50
C ARG A 359 4.97 17.95 -7.86
N ILE A 360 5.19 17.20 -8.93
CA ILE A 360 5.23 17.69 -10.32
C ILE A 360 3.85 18.20 -10.75
N THR A 361 2.79 17.39 -10.58
CA THR A 361 1.44 17.72 -11.07
C THR A 361 0.85 18.95 -10.38
N HIS A 362 1.30 19.27 -9.17
CA HIS A 362 0.85 20.45 -8.44
C HIS A 362 1.75 21.68 -8.57
N LEU A 363 2.93 21.55 -9.20
CA LEU A 363 3.99 22.57 -9.18
C LEU A 363 3.54 23.92 -9.76
N TYR A 364 2.71 23.90 -10.82
CA TYR A 364 2.15 25.12 -11.41
C TYR A 364 1.16 25.86 -10.50
N SER A 365 0.58 25.20 -9.50
CA SER A 365 -0.34 25.82 -8.56
C SER A 365 0.36 26.23 -7.26
N ARG A 366 0.84 25.26 -6.49
CA ARG A 366 1.61 25.49 -5.25
C ARG A 366 2.58 24.32 -5.05
N THR A 367 3.72 24.56 -4.41
CA THR A 367 4.71 23.49 -4.17
C THR A 367 4.30 22.59 -3.00
N VAL A 368 4.17 21.29 -3.25
CA VAL A 368 3.99 20.30 -2.16
C VAL A 368 5.33 20.04 -1.48
N LYS A 369 5.39 20.23 -0.15
CA LYS A 369 6.60 20.01 0.66
C LYS A 369 6.90 18.52 0.81
N PHE A 370 8.17 18.14 0.80
CA PHE A 370 8.60 16.74 1.00
C PHE A 370 8.10 16.13 2.31
N GLY A 371 8.07 16.92 3.40
CA GLY A 371 7.52 16.45 4.66
C GLY A 371 6.03 16.13 4.60
N SER A 372 5.25 16.85 3.78
CA SER A 372 3.84 16.53 3.55
C SER A 372 3.70 15.22 2.78
N LEU A 373 4.49 15.04 1.72
CA LEU A 373 4.50 13.80 0.93
C LEU A 373 4.88 12.59 1.79
N PHE A 374 5.90 12.72 2.65
CA PHE A 374 6.29 11.68 3.58
C PHE A 374 5.15 11.28 4.51
N LYS A 375 4.41 12.25 5.08
CA LYS A 375 3.23 11.96 5.91
C LYS A 375 2.13 11.26 5.12
N MET A 376 1.88 11.66 3.87
CA MET A 376 0.88 11.01 2.98
C MET A 376 1.22 9.54 2.69
N MET A 377 2.49 9.14 2.71
CA MET A 377 2.94 7.76 2.52
C MET A 377 3.12 6.97 3.82
N THR A 378 2.98 7.61 4.99
CA THR A 378 3.23 7.00 6.30
C THR A 378 2.06 7.26 7.23
N MET A 379 2.17 8.21 8.16
CA MET A 379 1.21 8.38 9.25
C MET A 379 -0.19 8.87 8.80
N ASN A 380 -0.31 9.63 7.71
CA ASN A 380 -1.63 9.99 7.18
C ASN A 380 -2.28 8.77 6.52
N ALA A 381 -1.52 7.94 5.82
CA ALA A 381 -2.03 6.69 5.27
C ALA A 381 -2.47 5.74 6.39
N ALA A 382 -1.68 5.60 7.46
CA ALA A 382 -2.07 4.85 8.65
C ALA A 382 -3.40 5.35 9.25
N ARG A 383 -3.56 6.68 9.36
CA ARG A 383 -4.81 7.31 9.82
C ARG A 383 -5.98 7.05 8.88
N THR A 384 -5.79 7.23 7.57
CA THR A 384 -6.79 6.98 6.53
C THR A 384 -7.29 5.54 6.53
N LEU A 385 -6.40 4.59 6.84
CA LEU A 385 -6.72 3.17 6.93
C LEU A 385 -7.19 2.73 8.34
N ASN A 386 -7.37 3.65 9.31
CA ASN A 386 -7.65 3.33 10.71
C ASN A 386 -6.67 2.31 11.34
N MET A 387 -5.39 2.44 11.04
CA MET A 387 -4.29 1.65 11.61
C MET A 387 -3.38 2.56 12.45
N PRO A 388 -3.81 3.04 13.63
CA PRO A 388 -3.05 4.00 14.42
C PRO A 388 -1.75 3.42 15.02
N ASP A 389 -1.58 2.11 14.96
CA ASP A 389 -0.44 1.37 15.50
C ASP A 389 0.81 1.42 14.60
N ARG A 390 0.80 2.18 13.51
CA ARG A 390 1.89 2.24 12.52
C ARG A 390 1.98 3.61 11.83
N GLY A 391 2.96 3.75 10.94
CA GLY A 391 3.19 4.98 10.16
C GLY A 391 4.04 6.03 10.89
N LYS A 392 4.41 5.78 12.16
CA LYS A 392 5.51 6.47 12.85
C LYS A 392 6.43 5.43 13.51
N ILE A 393 7.58 5.89 14.00
CA ILE A 393 8.51 5.12 14.84
C ILE A 393 8.47 5.75 16.24
N LEU A 394 7.60 5.22 17.10
CA LEU A 394 7.40 5.64 18.49
C LEU A 394 7.13 4.40 19.36
N PRO A 395 7.39 4.46 20.69
CA PRO A 395 6.97 3.42 21.62
C PRO A 395 5.51 2.99 21.43
N GLY A 396 5.25 1.68 21.52
CA GLY A 396 3.92 1.09 21.36
C GLY A 396 3.50 0.81 19.91
N MET A 397 4.24 1.29 18.91
CA MET A 397 3.92 1.05 17.50
C MET A 397 4.45 -0.28 16.99
N LYS A 398 3.82 -0.83 15.94
CA LYS A 398 4.31 -1.97 15.18
C LYS A 398 5.66 -1.63 14.55
N ALA A 399 6.58 -2.58 14.60
CA ALA A 399 7.88 -2.48 13.94
C ALA A 399 7.77 -2.75 12.42
N ASP A 400 7.08 -1.85 11.73
CA ASP A 400 7.03 -1.76 10.28
C ASP A 400 8.07 -0.72 9.85
N LEU A 401 9.24 -1.16 9.38
CA LEU A 401 10.42 -0.31 9.14
C LEU A 401 11.02 -0.57 7.76
N ALA A 402 11.38 0.50 7.05
CA ALA A 402 12.10 0.45 5.79
C ALA A 402 13.54 0.95 5.96
N PHE A 403 14.50 0.20 5.41
CA PHE A 403 15.93 0.42 5.58
C PHE A 403 16.58 0.77 4.23
N TRP A 404 17.05 2.00 4.11
CA TRP A 404 17.57 2.55 2.86
C TRP A 404 19.08 2.76 2.95
N LYS A 405 19.85 2.27 1.97
CA LYS A 405 21.30 2.44 1.97
C LYS A 405 21.66 3.92 1.81
N LEU A 406 22.31 4.52 2.82
CA LEU A 406 22.70 5.94 2.81
C LEU A 406 23.75 6.24 1.73
N LYS A 407 24.86 5.48 1.69
CA LYS A 407 25.86 5.57 0.61
C LYS A 407 25.39 4.85 -0.67
N ASP A 408 24.49 5.50 -1.38
CA ASP A 408 23.92 5.08 -2.64
C ASP A 408 23.69 6.33 -3.51
N ARG A 409 23.76 6.20 -4.85
CA ARG A 409 23.82 7.33 -5.80
C ARG A 409 22.68 8.33 -5.66
N GLY A 410 21.52 7.89 -5.19
CA GLY A 410 20.36 8.76 -5.00
C GLY A 410 20.26 9.47 -3.66
N PHE A 411 21.16 9.23 -2.71
CA PHE A 411 21.20 9.98 -1.44
C PHE A 411 22.39 10.92 -1.33
N ILE A 412 23.45 10.69 -2.10
CA ILE A 412 24.69 11.47 -2.05
C ILE A 412 24.78 12.36 -3.31
N PRO A 413 25.12 13.65 -3.17
CA PRO A 413 25.32 14.39 -1.92
C PRO A 413 24.00 14.83 -1.26
N PHE A 414 24.06 15.12 0.05
CA PHE A 414 23.00 15.82 0.79
C PHE A 414 23.64 16.84 1.74
N ASP A 415 22.85 17.79 2.23
CA ASP A 415 23.30 18.79 3.21
C ASP A 415 23.17 18.22 4.64
N GLU A 416 24.29 18.00 5.31
CA GLU A 416 24.32 17.50 6.69
C GLU A 416 23.72 18.48 7.70
N LYS A 417 23.79 19.80 7.43
CA LYS A 417 23.17 20.84 8.26
C LYS A 417 21.66 20.91 8.03
N ASN A 418 21.19 20.38 6.91
CA ASN A 418 19.78 20.27 6.58
C ASN A 418 19.41 18.83 6.13
N PRO A 419 19.23 17.89 7.09
CA PRO A 419 18.89 16.50 6.77
C PRO A 419 17.58 16.33 5.97
N MET A 420 16.75 17.36 5.85
CA MET A 420 15.58 17.33 4.97
C MET A 420 15.93 17.18 3.48
N THR A 421 17.14 17.59 3.09
CA THR A 421 17.65 17.34 1.73
C THR A 421 17.77 15.83 1.44
N LEU A 422 18.09 15.02 2.46
CA LEU A 422 18.13 13.57 2.36
C LEU A 422 16.72 12.98 2.11
N LEU A 423 15.68 13.52 2.76
CA LEU A 423 14.29 13.13 2.44
C LEU A 423 13.88 13.56 1.03
N GLY A 424 14.34 14.74 0.59
CA GLY A 424 14.16 15.19 -0.79
C GLY A 424 14.75 14.20 -1.78
N ASN A 425 16.03 13.85 -1.57
CA ASN A 425 16.77 12.85 -2.33
C ASN A 425 16.06 11.48 -2.37
N LEU A 426 15.53 11.02 -1.22
CA LEU A 426 14.75 9.77 -1.15
C LEU A 426 13.56 9.79 -2.11
N ILE A 427 12.82 10.90 -2.17
CA ILE A 427 11.59 11.02 -2.96
C ILE A 427 11.91 11.26 -4.44
N THR A 428 12.90 12.10 -4.76
CA THR A 428 13.18 12.50 -6.15
C THR A 428 14.00 11.48 -6.92
N HIS A 429 14.75 10.60 -6.23
CA HIS A 429 15.56 9.58 -6.90
C HIS A 429 14.76 8.29 -7.12
N GLY A 430 14.20 8.14 -8.31
CA GLY A 430 13.42 6.96 -8.70
C GLY A 430 14.23 5.65 -8.75
N GLY A 431 13.53 4.52 -8.73
CA GLY A 431 14.10 3.19 -8.98
C GLY A 431 14.89 2.57 -7.81
N ARG A 432 14.77 3.13 -6.61
CA ARG A 432 15.45 2.62 -5.41
C ARG A 432 14.67 1.47 -4.77
N ALA A 433 15.33 0.34 -4.61
CA ALA A 433 14.86 -0.72 -3.74
C ALA A 433 15.38 -0.54 -2.30
N VAL A 434 14.56 -0.89 -1.31
CA VAL A 434 15.04 -1.02 0.07
C VAL A 434 16.17 -2.03 0.16
N ARG A 435 17.09 -1.79 1.09
CA ARG A 435 18.09 -2.79 1.45
C ARG A 435 17.44 -3.88 2.28
N ASP A 436 16.73 -3.50 3.32
CA ASP A 436 16.05 -4.39 4.24
C ASP A 436 14.62 -3.85 4.48
N LEU A 437 13.70 -4.73 4.82
CA LEU A 437 12.32 -4.40 5.17
C LEU A 437 11.88 -5.24 6.35
N MET A 438 11.33 -4.59 7.36
CA MET A 438 10.75 -5.24 8.52
C MET A 438 9.24 -5.00 8.53
N ILE A 439 8.46 -6.06 8.75
CA ILE A 439 7.01 -6.03 8.91
C ILE A 439 6.68 -6.74 10.22
N ASN A 440 6.02 -6.05 11.14
CA ASN A 440 5.70 -6.53 12.48
C ASN A 440 6.92 -7.12 13.23
N GLY A 441 8.12 -6.55 13.07
CA GLY A 441 9.36 -7.06 13.67
C GLY A 441 10.08 -8.14 12.89
N ASP A 442 9.46 -8.72 11.86
CA ASP A 442 10.08 -9.74 11.02
C ASP A 442 10.74 -9.11 9.78
N PHE A 443 12.02 -9.41 9.57
CA PHE A 443 12.69 -9.02 8.33
C PHE A 443 12.15 -9.84 7.15
N VAL A 444 11.33 -9.22 6.31
CA VAL A 444 10.75 -9.82 5.10
C VAL A 444 11.70 -9.66 3.90
N VAL A 445 12.45 -8.56 3.84
CA VAL A 445 13.56 -8.37 2.90
C VAL A 445 14.85 -8.21 3.69
N LYS A 446 15.89 -8.95 3.31
CA LYS A 446 17.25 -8.85 3.88
C LYS A 446 18.28 -8.72 2.77
N SER A 447 19.19 -7.75 2.86
CA SER A 447 20.27 -7.53 1.88
C SER A 447 19.76 -7.54 0.44
N ARG A 448 18.63 -6.89 0.19
CA ARG A 448 17.89 -6.81 -1.09
C ARG A 448 17.34 -8.15 -1.58
N ARG A 449 17.17 -9.17 -0.74
CA ARG A 449 16.57 -10.46 -1.11
C ARG A 449 15.32 -10.71 -0.29
N HIS A 450 14.27 -11.22 -0.93
CA HIS A 450 13.06 -11.60 -0.23
C HIS A 450 13.26 -12.89 0.58
N THR A 451 12.87 -12.89 1.86
CA THR A 451 13.14 -14.01 2.79
C THR A 451 12.13 -15.15 2.71
N LYS A 452 10.94 -14.90 2.15
CA LYS A 452 9.87 -15.91 2.02
C LYS A 452 9.68 -16.44 0.59
N ILE A 453 10.12 -15.69 -0.42
CA ILE A 453 9.77 -15.92 -1.83
C ILE A 453 11.07 -15.95 -2.63
N ASN A 454 11.25 -17.00 -3.42
CA ASN A 454 12.30 -17.09 -4.41
C ASN A 454 11.88 -16.25 -5.63
N GLU A 455 12.43 -15.03 -5.70
CA GLU A 455 12.09 -14.05 -6.74
C GLU A 455 12.37 -14.58 -8.16
N SER A 456 13.48 -15.30 -8.37
CA SER A 456 13.80 -15.87 -9.69
C SER A 456 12.75 -16.89 -10.17
N LYS A 457 12.31 -17.79 -9.28
CA LYS A 457 11.22 -18.74 -9.60
C LYS A 457 9.89 -18.02 -9.81
N LEU A 458 9.60 -17.00 -8.99
CA LEU A 458 8.40 -16.20 -9.12
C LEU A 458 8.33 -15.53 -10.51
N LEU A 459 9.40 -14.87 -10.95
CA LEU A 459 9.45 -14.20 -12.24
C LEU A 459 9.22 -15.16 -13.41
N ALA A 460 9.81 -16.36 -13.37
CA ALA A 460 9.58 -17.39 -14.39
C ALA A 460 8.11 -17.85 -14.43
N VAL A 461 7.48 -18.05 -13.27
CA VAL A 461 6.07 -18.43 -13.18
C VAL A 461 5.15 -17.29 -13.66
N LEU A 462 5.43 -16.05 -13.26
CA LEU A 462 4.69 -14.87 -13.69
C LEU A 462 4.73 -14.73 -15.21
N GLN A 463 5.90 -14.88 -15.84
CA GLN A 463 6.01 -14.82 -17.29
C GLN A 463 5.17 -15.89 -17.99
N LYS A 464 5.24 -17.15 -17.52
CA LYS A 464 4.44 -18.24 -18.08
C LYS A 464 2.93 -17.96 -17.95
N LYS A 465 2.50 -17.46 -16.79
CA LYS A 465 1.09 -17.11 -16.52
C LYS A 465 0.62 -15.91 -17.34
N HIS A 466 1.47 -14.89 -17.50
CA HIS A 466 1.21 -13.72 -18.33
C HIS A 466 0.88 -14.13 -19.78
N ILE A 467 1.73 -14.96 -20.38
CA ILE A 467 1.51 -15.48 -21.74
C ILE A 467 0.27 -16.37 -21.81
N ALA A 468 0.06 -17.25 -20.83
CA ALA A 468 -1.12 -18.12 -20.81
C ALA A 468 -2.43 -17.33 -20.69
N MET A 469 -2.45 -16.26 -19.88
CA MET A 469 -3.59 -15.35 -19.76
C MET A 469 -3.85 -14.62 -21.08
N ARG A 470 -2.82 -14.03 -21.71
CA ARG A 470 -2.96 -13.37 -23.03
C ARG A 470 -3.56 -14.29 -24.09
N LYS A 471 -3.12 -15.55 -24.15
CA LYS A 471 -3.70 -16.56 -25.05
C LYS A 471 -5.18 -16.83 -24.79
N ARG A 472 -5.65 -16.75 -23.54
CA ARG A 472 -7.08 -16.89 -23.21
C ARG A 472 -7.88 -15.65 -23.57
N VAL A 473 -7.29 -14.46 -23.45
CA VAL A 473 -7.93 -13.20 -23.85
C VAL A 473 -8.16 -13.15 -25.36
N GLY A 474 -7.19 -13.58 -26.18
CA GLY A 474 -7.30 -13.56 -27.65
C GLY A 474 -8.18 -14.66 -28.25
N LYS A 475 -8.57 -15.68 -27.49
CA LYS A 475 -9.49 -16.74 -27.92
C LYS A 475 -10.97 -16.43 -27.67
N LYS A 476 -11.26 -15.39 -26.89
CA LYS A 476 -12.59 -14.87 -26.57
C LYS A 476 -12.76 -13.51 -27.25
#